data_AF-D6NNH2-F1
#
_entry.id   AF-D6NNH2-F1
#
_cell.length_a   1.000
_cell.length_b   1.000
_cell.length_c   1.000
_cell.angle_alpha   90.00
_cell.angle_beta   90.00
_cell.angle_gamma   90.00
#
_symmetry.space_group_name_H-M   'P 1'
#
loop_
_entity.id
_entity.type
_entity.pdbx_description
1 polymer ?
#
loop_
_entity_poly.entity_id
_entity_poly.type
_entity_poly.pdbx_seq_one_letter_code
_entity_poly.pdbx_strand_id
1 'polypeptide(L)' 'FPAGVFDEQLYLQYDIVWGLDWDPISGLNSGISQMAKSGMDPEKVIFNMPVEILFGSTNVFGC' A
#
# COMPACT_ATOMS: atom_id res chain seq x y z
N PHE A 1 -10.02 12.90 -7.47
CA PHE A 1 -8.67 13.44 -7.15
C PHE A 1 -8.06 13.96 -8.44
N PRO A 2 -7.73 15.27 -8.55
CA PRO A 2 -7.32 15.86 -9.80
C PRO A 2 -5.81 15.75 -9.96
N ALA A 3 -5.30 14.53 -10.18
CA ALA A 3 -4.07 14.41 -10.94
C ALA A 3 -4.48 14.64 -12.39
N GLY A 4 -4.23 15.84 -12.91
CA GLY A 4 -4.57 16.19 -14.28
C GLY A 4 -3.89 15.25 -15.27
N VAL A 5 -4.41 15.20 -16.50
CA VAL A 5 -3.93 14.39 -17.64
C VAL A 5 -2.42 14.60 -17.97
N PHE A 6 -1.74 15.51 -17.27
CA PHE A 6 -0.36 15.93 -17.48
C PHE A 6 0.54 15.77 -16.25
N ASP A 7 0.07 15.18 -15.14
CA ASP A 7 0.94 14.95 -13.99
C ASP A 7 1.81 13.70 -14.24
N GLU A 8 3.10 13.90 -14.53
CA GLU A 8 4.09 12.83 -14.71
C GLU A 8 4.38 12.07 -13.41
N GLN A 9 3.84 12.55 -12.28
CA GLN A 9 4.03 11.99 -10.95
C GLN A 9 2.77 11.26 -10.50
N LEU A 10 2.96 9.98 -10.17
CA LEU A 10 1.91 9.08 -9.72
C LEU A 10 2.18 8.68 -8.28
N TYR A 11 1.12 8.48 -7.51
CA TYR A 11 1.20 7.84 -6.19
C TYR A 11 -0.03 6.97 -5.97
N LEU A 12 0.08 6.00 -5.08
CA LEU A 12 -1.01 5.12 -4.69
C LEU A 12 -1.37 5.39 -3.23
N GLN A 13 -2.65 5.63 -2.97
CA GLN A 13 -3.22 5.51 -1.64
C GLN A 13 -3.78 4.11 -1.49
N TYR A 14 -3.50 3.45 -0.38
CA TYR A 14 -3.90 2.07 -0.13
C TYR A 14 -4.36 1.87 1.31
N ASP A 15 -5.25 0.91 1.49
CA ASP A 15 -5.71 0.42 2.78
C ASP A 15 -5.33 -1.07 2.90
N ILE A 16 -4.86 -1.47 4.07
CA ILE A 16 -4.59 -2.86 4.41
C ILE A 16 -5.86 -3.44 5.00
N VAL A 17 -6.27 -4.60 4.49
CA VAL A 17 -7.45 -5.34 4.95
C VAL A 17 -7.03 -6.72 5.43
N TRP A 18 -7.73 -7.23 6.42
CA TRP A 18 -7.42 -8.51 7.08
C TRP A 18 -8.70 -9.27 7.45
N GLY A 19 -8.53 -10.55 7.75
CA GLY A 19 -9.62 -11.44 8.18
C GLY A 19 -9.99 -11.27 9.65
N LEU A 20 -11.13 -11.82 10.06
CA LEU A 20 -11.70 -11.62 11.40
C LEU A 20 -10.81 -12.11 12.56
N ASP A 21 -9.95 -13.10 12.32
CA ASP A 21 -9.06 -13.69 13.33
C ASP A 21 -7.77 -12.89 13.56
N TRP A 22 -7.51 -11.89 12.72
CA TRP A 22 -6.30 -11.09 12.77
C TRP A 22 -6.59 -9.73 13.39
N ASP A 23 -5.87 -9.40 14.46
CA ASP A 23 -5.95 -8.09 15.11
C ASP A 23 -4.66 -7.31 14.83
N PRO A 24 -4.71 -6.10 14.25
CA PRO A 24 -3.52 -5.28 14.02
C PRO A 24 -2.98 -4.79 15.37
N ILE A 25 -1.72 -5.12 15.65
CA ILE A 25 -1.02 -4.72 16.87
C ILE A 25 -0.32 -3.37 16.65
N SER A 26 0.36 -3.22 15.51
CA SER A 26 1.11 -2.00 15.19
C SER A 26 1.38 -1.87 13.70
N GLY A 27 1.83 -0.69 13.26
CA GLY A 27 2.13 -0.41 11.87
C GLY A 27 1.04 0.43 11.19
N LEU A 28 1.05 0.45 9.86
CA LEU A 28 0.17 1.28 9.05
C LEU A 28 -1.03 0.47 8.54
N ASN A 29 -2.25 0.87 8.93
CA ASN A 29 -3.48 0.29 8.36
C ASN A 29 -3.82 0.89 6.99
N SER A 30 -3.33 2.09 6.71
CA SER A 30 -3.50 2.80 5.45
C SER A 30 -2.25 3.62 5.18
N GLY A 31 -1.90 3.81 3.92
CA GLY A 31 -0.70 4.55 3.56
C GLY A 31 -0.76 5.15 2.18
N ILE A 32 0.30 5.90 1.88
CA ILE A 32 0.53 6.50 0.58
C ILE A 32 1.91 6.03 0.11
N SER A 33 2.01 5.62 -1.15
CA SER A 33 3.28 5.25 -1.77
C SER A 33 4.20 6.47 -1.88
N GLN A 34 5.48 6.23 -2.07
CA GLN A 34 6.34 7.28 -2.59
C GLN A 34 5.80 7.76 -3.96
N MET A 35 6.04 9.03 -4.29
CA MET A 35 5.82 9.53 -5.65
C MET A 35 6.71 8.75 -6.64
N ALA A 36 6.10 8.27 -7.71
CA ALA A 36 6.73 7.53 -8.78
C ALA A 36 6.51 8.25 -10.12
N LYS A 37 7.34 7.91 -11.10
CA LYS A 37 7.19 8.35 -12.49
C LYS A 37 7.53 7.19 -13.42
N SER A 38 6.99 7.20 -14.63
CA SER A 38 7.43 6.26 -15.67
C SER A 38 8.93 6.45 -15.95
N GLY A 39 9.65 5.34 -16.11
CA GLY A 39 11.09 5.35 -16.38
C GLY A 39 11.38 5.55 -17.87
N MET A 40 12.41 4.87 -18.37
CA MET A 40 12.69 4.79 -19.81
C MET A 40 11.61 4.05 -20.59
N ASP A 41 10.88 3.15 -19.92
CA ASP A 41 9.72 2.45 -20.45
C ASP A 41 8.44 3.14 -19.95
N PRO A 42 7.68 3.80 -20.83
CA PRO A 42 6.47 4.54 -20.46
C PRO A 42 5.33 3.62 -20.00
N GLU A 43 5.37 2.32 -20.33
CA GLU A 43 4.34 1.36 -19.91
C GLU A 43 4.58 0.81 -18.50
N LYS A 44 5.72 1.16 -17.87
CA LYS A 44 6.11 0.65 -16.55
C LYS A 44 6.35 1.77 -15.55
N VAL A 45 5.68 1.65 -14.41
CA VAL A 45 5.88 2.51 -13.23
C VAL A 45 6.19 1.62 -12.03
N ILE A 46 7.21 1.99 -11.26
CA ILE A 46 7.61 1.27 -10.05
C ILE A 46 7.19 2.09 -8.84
N PHE A 47 6.33 1.52 -7.99
CA PHE A 47 5.92 2.13 -6.73
C PHE A 47 6.67 1.49 -5.57
N ASN A 48 7.35 2.33 -4.78
CA ASN A 48 7.84 1.91 -3.48
C ASN A 48 6.70 2.05 -2.47
N MET A 49 6.24 0.89 -1.99
CA MET A 49 5.11 0.78 -1.06
C MET A 49 5.66 0.47 0.34
N PRO A 50 5.66 1.42 1.29
CA PRO A 50 6.09 1.15 2.66
C PRO A 50 5.01 0.33 3.37
N VAL A 51 5.14 -1.00 3.39
CA VAL A 51 4.18 -1.88 4.06
C VAL A 51 4.82 -2.46 5.31
N GLU A 52 4.40 -1.94 6.46
CA GLU A 52 4.79 -2.47 7.77
C GLU A 52 3.54 -2.59 8.62
N ILE A 53 3.17 -3.83 8.96
CA ILE A 53 2.06 -4.15 9.85
C ILE A 53 2.37 -5.40 10.64
N LEU A 54 2.09 -5.36 11.93
CA LEU A 54 2.21 -6.47 12.85
C LEU A 54 0.80 -6.92 13.24
N PHE A 55 0.52 -8.21 13.09
CA PHE A 55 -0.74 -8.79 13.49
C PHE A 55 -0.56 -9.76 14.66
N GLY A 56 -1.56 -9.79 15.52
CA GLY A 56 -1.80 -10.87 16.49
C GLY A 56 -2.92 -11.76 16.01
N SER A 57 -2.89 -13.02 16.44
CA SER A 57 -4.01 -13.95 16.31
C SER A 57 -4.17 -14.72 17.62
N THR A 58 -5.41 -14.97 18.02
CA THR A 58 -5.74 -15.87 19.14
C THR A 58 -5.85 -17.33 18.69
N ASN A 59 -5.83 -17.58 17.37
CA ASN A 59 -5.87 -18.88 16.73
C ASN A 59 -4.51 -19.21 16.10
N VAL A 60 -3.84 -20.26 16.58
CA VAL A 60 -2.53 -20.70 16.06
C VAL A 60 -2.57 -21.15 14.59
N PHE A 61 -3.77 -21.40 14.04
CA PHE A 61 -3.97 -21.79 12.63
C PHE A 61 -4.42 -20.62 11.73
N GLY A 62 -4.75 -19.46 12.30
CA GLY A 62 -5.03 -18.21 11.55
C GLY A 62 -6.18 -18.30 10.53
N CYS A 63 -7.18 -19.17 10.79
CA CYS A 63 -8.29 -19.46 9.88
C CYS A 63 -9.65 -19.56 10.58
#